data_AF-N4V4M3-F1
#
_entry.id   AF-N4V4M3-F1
#
_cell.length_a   1.000
_cell.length_b   1.000
_cell.length_c   1.000
_cell.angle_alpha   90.00
_cell.angle_beta   90.00
_cell.angle_gamma   90.00
#
_symmetry.space_group_name_H-M   'P 1'
#
loop_
_entity.id
_entity.type
_entity.pdbx_description
1 polymer ?
#
loop_
_entity_poly.entity_id
_entity_poly.type
_entity_poly.pdbx_seq_one_letter_code
_entity_poly.pdbx_strand_id
1 'polypeptide(L)'
;MPLIIVSGFPTSGKTTRAKQLQSHLAKRIADAASTTTTTPSSKQQPYRLHYISDSALSISRDVYDLDPTKVRAHTRSANSSEKDARAAVYGAVKRVLSDRDIVILDGMNYIKGWRYQLHCEAKAVRTPSVVLQIGCGVELARGVNRERLRKRAEREAKEDGTGQEKSAEEGGNKDENAEDEEQAYDEDNWENLVFRYEEPNPMTRWDSPLFTLIWDDDEAQSARVFDDIWEAVAGAGKKVVKPNQATVQRSRDAGGDYLYVLDRETQDVVKRVLEGQGDEEGGEVRIPRASGGGGDVDLVVTLPGRKVGLPQLQRLRRAFVGLNRGGIGLEGVGNFSSERMRESFVGYLNGSFEQDG
;
A
#
# COMPACT_ATOMS: atom_id res chain seq x y z
N MET A 1 -3.74 -2.52 -8.02
CA MET A 1 -2.37 -2.66 -8.50
C MET A 1 -1.53 -1.51 -7.92
N PRO A 2 -0.23 -1.73 -7.80
CA PRO A 2 0.56 -1.59 -6.58
C PRO A 2 0.87 -0.18 -6.08
N LEU A 3 1.09 -0.09 -4.77
CA LEU A 3 1.82 1.00 -4.15
C LEU A 3 3.28 0.60 -3.91
N ILE A 4 4.23 1.34 -4.47
CA ILE A 4 5.67 1.18 -4.23
C ILE A 4 6.12 2.33 -3.33
N ILE A 5 6.49 2.00 -2.09
CA ILE A 5 6.89 2.97 -1.07
C ILE A 5 8.42 3.05 -1.05
N VAL A 6 8.99 4.15 -1.55
CA VAL A 6 10.45 4.36 -1.50
C VAL A 6 10.82 4.91 -0.13
N SER A 7 11.88 4.38 0.50
CA SER A 7 12.34 4.82 1.82
C SER A 7 13.87 4.88 1.87
N GLY A 8 14.43 5.75 2.72
CA GLY A 8 15.87 5.93 2.87
C GLY A 8 16.20 7.29 3.50
N PHE A 9 17.47 7.45 3.91
CA PHE A 9 17.96 8.70 4.51
C PHE A 9 17.69 9.92 3.62
N PRO A 10 17.64 11.14 4.19
CA PRO A 10 17.62 12.34 3.37
C PRO A 10 18.87 12.34 2.47
N THR A 11 18.72 12.83 1.23
CA THR A 11 19.80 12.82 0.22
C THR A 11 20.44 11.46 -0.10
N SER A 12 19.80 10.33 0.22
CA SER A 12 20.30 8.98 -0.10
C SER A 12 20.12 8.52 -1.55
N GLY A 13 19.70 9.39 -2.47
CA GLY A 13 19.45 9.00 -3.87
C GLY A 13 18.10 8.34 -4.14
N LYS A 14 17.12 8.50 -3.24
CA LYS A 14 15.73 8.01 -3.42
C LYS A 14 15.13 8.39 -4.77
N THR A 15 15.10 9.68 -5.08
CA THR A 15 14.60 10.23 -6.35
C THR A 15 15.31 9.63 -7.55
N THR A 16 16.64 9.46 -7.49
CA THR A 16 17.41 8.84 -8.57
C THR A 16 16.96 7.41 -8.84
N ARG A 17 16.87 6.57 -7.79
CA ARG A 17 16.44 5.17 -7.94
C ARG A 17 14.95 5.06 -8.28
N ALA A 18 14.12 5.97 -7.79
CA ALA A 18 12.69 6.03 -8.11
C ALA A 18 12.45 6.35 -9.59
N LYS A 19 13.22 7.28 -10.18
CA LYS A 19 13.17 7.60 -11.62
C LYS A 19 13.70 6.47 -12.50
N GLN A 20 14.75 5.78 -12.07
CA GLN A 20 15.23 4.57 -12.75
C GLN A 20 14.15 3.49 -12.77
N LEU A 21 13.52 3.23 -11.61
CA LEU A 21 12.40 2.31 -11.51
C LEU A 21 11.21 2.75 -12.37
N GLN A 22 10.83 4.02 -12.34
CA GLN A 22 9.76 4.57 -13.18
C GLN A 22 10.02 4.30 -14.67
N SER A 23 11.25 4.57 -15.13
CA SER A 23 11.66 4.34 -16.52
C SER A 23 11.62 2.85 -16.88
N HIS A 24 12.06 1.98 -15.96
CA HIS A 24 12.04 0.54 -16.14
C HIS A 24 10.61 -0.01 -16.23
N LEU A 25 9.72 0.41 -15.32
CA LEU A 25 8.31 0.01 -15.32
C LEU A 25 7.57 0.55 -16.55
N ALA A 26 7.85 1.78 -16.98
CA ALA A 26 7.25 2.33 -18.19
C ALA A 26 7.58 1.49 -19.44
N LYS A 27 8.83 1.03 -19.57
CA LYS A 27 9.24 0.10 -20.65
C LYS A 27 8.48 -1.23 -20.56
N ARG A 28 8.46 -1.86 -19.38
CA ARG A 28 7.74 -3.13 -19.15
C ARG A 28 6.25 -3.04 -19.49
N ILE A 29 5.60 -1.92 -19.14
CA ILE A 29 4.19 -1.67 -19.45
C ILE A 29 3.98 -1.54 -20.97
N ALA A 30 4.87 -0.83 -21.67
CA ALA A 30 4.82 -0.69 -23.13
C ALA A 30 5.03 -2.03 -23.85
N ASP A 31 6.00 -2.83 -23.40
CA ASP A 31 6.30 -4.16 -23.95
C ASP A 31 5.10 -5.11 -23.77
N ALA A 32 4.49 -5.11 -22.59
CA ALA A 32 3.28 -5.87 -22.31
C ALA A 32 2.08 -5.43 -23.18
N ALA A 33 1.97 -4.13 -23.48
CA ALA A 33 0.95 -3.62 -24.37
C ALA A 33 1.16 -4.08 -25.83
N SER A 34 2.41 -4.21 -26.29
CA SER A 34 2.71 -4.65 -27.66
C SER A 34 2.42 -6.14 -27.91
N THR A 35 2.61 -7.00 -26.91
CA THR A 35 2.50 -8.47 -27.03
C THR A 35 1.05 -8.99 -27.08
N THR A 36 0.06 -8.18 -26.69
CA THR A 36 -1.35 -8.60 -26.55
C THR A 36 -2.17 -8.60 -27.84
N THR A 37 -1.55 -8.43 -29.02
CA THR A 37 -2.25 -8.31 -30.31
C THR A 37 -2.71 -9.63 -30.94
N THR A 38 -2.39 -10.81 -30.39
CA THR A 38 -2.60 -12.10 -31.09
C THR A 38 -3.61 -13.08 -30.49
N THR A 39 -4.22 -12.82 -29.31
CA THR A 39 -5.18 -13.79 -28.71
C THR A 39 -6.36 -13.11 -27.99
N PRO A 40 -7.64 -13.49 -28.24
CA PRO A 40 -8.78 -12.63 -27.91
C PRO A 40 -9.39 -12.80 -26.51
N SER A 41 -8.86 -13.65 -25.62
CA SER A 41 -9.61 -14.15 -24.46
C SER A 41 -9.38 -13.44 -23.12
N SER A 42 -8.42 -12.52 -22.97
CA SER A 42 -8.28 -11.75 -21.73
C SER A 42 -7.73 -10.33 -21.97
N LYS A 43 -8.61 -9.41 -22.36
CA LYS A 43 -8.31 -7.97 -22.53
C LYS A 43 -8.05 -7.30 -21.16
N GLN A 44 -6.88 -7.49 -20.56
CA GLN A 44 -6.43 -6.60 -19.49
C GLN A 44 -5.75 -5.39 -20.13
N GLN A 45 -6.29 -4.19 -19.89
CA GLN A 45 -5.67 -2.96 -20.37
C GLN A 45 -4.32 -2.73 -19.68
N PRO A 46 -3.36 -2.07 -20.37
CA PRO A 46 -2.05 -1.79 -19.79
C PRO A 46 -2.17 -0.92 -18.54
N TYR A 47 -1.25 -1.14 -17.61
CA TYR A 47 -1.17 -0.37 -16.37
C TYR A 47 -0.95 1.11 -16.63
N ARG A 48 -1.46 1.95 -15.73
CA ARG A 48 -1.07 3.36 -15.67
C ARG A 48 0.00 3.53 -14.60
N LEU A 49 0.98 4.39 -14.85
CA LEU A 49 2.09 4.65 -13.94
C LEU A 49 2.00 6.07 -13.39
N HIS A 50 2.04 6.20 -12.07
CA HIS A 50 2.01 7.47 -11.36
C HIS A 50 3.27 7.62 -10.53
N TYR A 51 3.83 8.83 -10.55
CA TYR A 51 4.96 9.22 -9.73
C TYR A 51 4.51 10.34 -8.80
N ILE A 52 4.65 10.13 -7.49
CA ILE A 52 4.29 11.10 -6.46
C ILE A 52 5.53 11.34 -5.61
N SER A 53 5.91 12.59 -5.44
CA SER A 53 6.98 13.00 -4.54
C SER A 53 6.60 14.26 -3.77
N ASP A 54 7.37 14.57 -2.73
CA ASP A 54 7.21 15.82 -1.99
C ASP A 54 7.35 17.04 -2.93
N SER A 55 8.37 17.03 -3.79
CA SER A 55 8.60 18.08 -4.80
C SER A 55 7.43 18.20 -5.79
N ALA A 56 6.89 17.07 -6.29
CA ALA A 56 5.75 17.08 -7.21
C ALA A 56 4.45 17.62 -6.56
N LEU A 57 4.39 17.64 -5.23
CA LEU A 57 3.29 18.22 -4.46
C LEU A 57 3.63 19.60 -3.88
N SER A 58 4.75 20.19 -4.29
CA SER A 58 5.28 21.47 -3.79
C SER A 58 5.43 21.50 -2.25
N ILE A 59 5.78 20.35 -1.67
CA ILE A 59 6.04 20.21 -0.24
C ILE A 59 7.53 20.47 -0.01
N SER A 60 7.83 21.57 0.69
CA SER A 60 9.21 21.90 1.07
C SER A 60 9.76 20.93 2.11
N ARG A 61 11.08 20.78 2.13
CA ARG A 61 11.83 19.99 3.12
C ARG A 61 11.78 20.56 4.53
N ASP A 62 11.47 21.86 4.66
CA ASP A 62 11.36 22.51 5.97
C ASP A 62 10.18 22.00 6.79
N VAL A 63 9.20 21.33 6.16
CA VAL A 63 8.06 20.75 6.89
C VAL A 63 8.50 19.67 7.88
N TYR A 64 9.68 19.09 7.67
CA TYR A 64 10.33 18.11 8.53
C TYR A 64 11.14 18.75 9.66
N ASP A 65 11.36 20.06 9.66
CA ASP A 65 12.06 20.72 10.75
C ASP A 65 11.14 20.78 11.98
N LEU A 66 11.64 20.32 13.11
CA LEU A 66 10.92 20.26 14.38
C LEU A 66 11.20 21.50 15.26
N ASP A 67 12.07 22.40 14.80
CA ASP A 67 12.39 23.64 15.50
C ASP A 67 11.16 24.58 15.53
N PRO A 68 10.62 24.91 16.73
CA PRO A 68 9.47 25.79 16.86
C PRO A 68 9.75 27.23 16.38
N THR A 69 11.01 27.63 16.24
CA THR A 69 11.41 28.98 15.78
C THR A 69 11.41 29.12 14.26
N LYS A 70 11.52 28.01 13.52
CA LYS A 70 11.55 27.96 12.04
C LYS A 70 10.18 27.64 11.41
N VAL A 71 9.13 27.58 12.22
CA VAL A 71 7.78 27.24 11.78
C VAL A 71 7.27 28.30 10.81
N ARG A 72 6.79 27.84 9.64
CA ARG A 72 6.22 28.72 8.62
C ARG A 72 4.98 29.46 9.13
N ALA A 73 4.80 30.68 8.63
CA ALA A 73 3.59 31.45 8.89
C ALA A 73 2.33 30.61 8.60
N HIS A 74 1.30 30.78 9.42
CA HIS A 74 0.03 30.05 9.35
C HIS A 74 0.11 28.52 9.57
N THR A 75 1.26 27.99 9.99
CA THR A 75 1.38 26.61 10.47
C THR A 75 1.15 26.57 11.98
N ARG A 76 0.34 25.63 12.47
CA ARG A 76 -0.03 25.57 13.90
C ARG A 76 1.17 25.28 14.82
N SER A 77 2.08 24.41 14.39
CA SER A 77 3.31 24.00 15.09
C SER A 77 4.24 23.22 14.16
N ALA A 78 5.50 23.06 14.54
CA ALA A 78 6.48 22.24 13.80
C ALA A 78 6.01 20.78 13.63
N ASN A 79 5.38 20.20 14.65
CA ASN A 79 4.82 18.85 14.54
C ASN A 79 3.62 18.77 13.57
N SER A 80 2.90 19.87 13.37
CA SER A 80 1.75 19.91 12.46
C SER A 80 2.15 20.02 11.00
N SER A 81 3.26 20.69 10.66
CA SER A 81 3.70 20.80 9.26
C SER A 81 3.96 19.44 8.63
N GLU A 82 4.69 18.56 9.33
CA GLU A 82 4.95 17.21 8.80
C GLU A 82 3.65 16.39 8.74
N LYS A 83 2.76 16.54 9.72
CA LYS A 83 1.46 15.85 9.70
C LYS A 83 0.62 16.27 8.50
N ASP A 84 0.60 17.55 8.18
CA ASP A 84 -0.16 18.11 7.06
C ASP A 84 0.48 17.70 5.72
N ALA A 85 1.81 17.67 5.64
CA ALA A 85 2.54 17.11 4.50
C ALA A 85 2.17 15.64 4.25
N ARG A 86 2.17 14.81 5.30
CA ARG A 86 1.72 13.41 5.19
C ARG A 86 0.25 13.31 4.77
N ALA A 87 -0.61 14.22 5.22
CA ALA A 87 -2.02 14.26 4.78
C ALA A 87 -2.15 14.61 3.29
N ALA A 88 -1.35 15.55 2.79
CA ALA A 88 -1.31 15.92 1.38
C ALA A 88 -0.82 14.76 0.50
N VAL A 89 0.29 14.11 0.89
CA VAL A 89 0.83 12.91 0.22
C VAL A 89 -0.20 11.78 0.23
N TYR A 90 -0.82 11.51 1.40
CA TYR A 90 -1.86 10.48 1.53
C TYR A 90 -3.03 10.75 0.58
N GLY A 91 -3.49 12.00 0.51
CA GLY A 91 -4.55 12.41 -0.42
C GLY A 91 -4.15 12.22 -1.88
N ALA A 92 -2.92 12.53 -2.25
CA ALA A 92 -2.40 12.33 -3.61
C ALA A 92 -2.37 10.86 -4.00
N VAL A 93 -1.81 10.00 -3.14
CA VAL A 93 -1.77 8.55 -3.36
C VAL A 93 -3.19 8.00 -3.48
N LYS A 94 -4.07 8.33 -2.52
CA LYS A 94 -5.44 7.82 -2.47
C LYS A 94 -6.28 8.16 -3.70
N ARG A 95 -6.04 9.32 -4.34
CA ARG A 95 -6.77 9.74 -5.55
C ARG A 95 -6.46 8.86 -6.77
N VAL A 96 -5.25 8.31 -6.85
CA VAL A 96 -4.78 7.54 -8.01
C VAL A 96 -4.72 6.05 -7.74
N LEU A 97 -4.70 5.64 -6.47
CA LEU A 97 -4.55 4.24 -6.09
C LEU A 97 -5.78 3.44 -6.52
N SER A 98 -5.57 2.50 -7.43
CA SER A 98 -6.65 1.66 -7.95
C SER A 98 -6.16 0.25 -8.25
N ASP A 99 -7.06 -0.62 -8.70
CA ASP A 99 -6.68 -1.93 -9.19
C ASP A 99 -5.87 -1.88 -10.50
N ARG A 100 -5.73 -0.74 -11.20
CA ARG A 100 -5.03 -0.59 -12.51
C ARG A 100 -3.84 0.35 -12.55
N ASP A 101 -3.56 1.02 -11.45
CA ASP A 101 -2.54 2.05 -11.35
C ASP A 101 -1.34 1.54 -10.55
N ILE A 102 -0.12 1.71 -11.05
CA ILE A 102 1.13 1.55 -10.31
C ILE A 102 1.49 2.94 -9.77
N VAL A 103 1.67 3.07 -8.46
CA VAL A 103 2.04 4.33 -7.82
C VAL A 103 3.41 4.19 -7.19
N ILE A 104 4.38 4.98 -7.67
CA ILE A 104 5.69 5.14 -7.02
C ILE A 104 5.59 6.36 -6.10
N LEU A 105 5.80 6.14 -4.81
CA LEU A 105 5.85 7.19 -3.81
C LEU A 105 7.30 7.47 -3.41
N ASP A 106 7.89 8.50 -4.00
CA ASP A 106 9.22 9.04 -3.66
C ASP A 106 9.10 10.10 -2.56
N GLY A 107 9.18 9.66 -1.31
CA GLY A 107 9.18 10.54 -0.14
C GLY A 107 10.16 10.03 0.91
N MET A 108 10.24 10.74 2.04
CA MET A 108 11.08 10.27 3.14
C MET A 108 10.59 8.92 3.69
N ASN A 109 9.28 8.77 3.87
CA ASN A 109 8.61 7.54 4.32
C ASN A 109 9.32 6.83 5.49
N TYR A 110 9.89 7.62 6.40
CA TYR A 110 10.85 7.17 7.41
C TYR A 110 10.20 6.63 8.68
N ILE A 111 8.90 6.89 8.88
CA ILE A 111 8.14 6.45 10.06
C ILE A 111 7.40 5.15 9.73
N LYS A 112 7.57 4.13 10.56
CA LYS A 112 6.88 2.83 10.46
C LYS A 112 5.37 2.97 10.50
N GLY A 113 4.85 3.80 11.40
CA GLY A 113 3.41 4.08 11.51
C GLY A 113 2.83 4.68 10.22
N TRP A 114 3.61 5.49 9.52
CA TRP A 114 3.24 6.06 8.22
C TRP A 114 3.27 5.02 7.10
N ARG A 115 4.31 4.17 7.02
CA ARG A 115 4.34 3.04 6.07
C ARG A 115 3.19 2.06 6.31
N TYR A 116 2.85 1.81 7.58
CA TYR A 116 1.67 1.02 7.94
C TYR A 116 0.36 1.65 7.43
N GLN A 117 0.20 2.97 7.54
CA GLN A 117 -0.98 3.67 7.02
C GLN A 117 -1.11 3.50 5.50
N LEU A 118 -0.01 3.68 4.76
CA LEU A 118 0.04 3.48 3.31
C LEU A 118 -0.28 2.02 2.92
N HIS A 119 0.28 1.05 3.65
CA HIS A 119 -0.06 -0.36 3.47
C HIS A 119 -1.55 -0.64 3.70
N CYS A 120 -2.15 -0.05 4.72
CA CYS A 120 -3.58 -0.18 4.98
C CYS A 120 -4.43 0.39 3.85
N GLU A 121 -4.01 1.51 3.25
CA GLU A 121 -4.70 2.11 2.11
C GLU A 121 -4.64 1.22 0.87
N ALA A 122 -3.45 0.70 0.56
CA ALA A 122 -3.27 -0.29 -0.50
C ALA A 122 -4.16 -1.52 -0.27
N LYS A 123 -4.19 -2.03 0.97
CA LYS A 123 -5.06 -3.14 1.34
C LYS A 123 -6.55 -2.82 1.18
N ALA A 124 -6.97 -1.59 1.50
CA ALA A 124 -8.36 -1.15 1.40
C ALA A 124 -8.87 -1.19 -0.05
N VAL A 125 -8.03 -0.76 -1.00
CA VAL A 125 -8.34 -0.84 -2.44
C VAL A 125 -7.87 -2.14 -3.11
N ARG A 126 -7.57 -3.17 -2.30
CA ARG A 126 -7.22 -4.54 -2.73
C ARG A 126 -6.01 -4.59 -3.66
N THR A 127 -5.02 -3.76 -3.36
CA THR A 127 -3.78 -3.70 -4.12
C THR A 127 -2.56 -4.11 -3.29
N PRO A 128 -1.57 -4.81 -3.88
CA PRO A 128 -0.29 -5.04 -3.21
C PRO A 128 0.42 -3.72 -2.90
N SER A 129 1.22 -3.75 -1.83
CA SER A 129 2.17 -2.70 -1.49
C SER A 129 3.54 -3.33 -1.29
N VAL A 130 4.59 -2.65 -1.72
CA VAL A 130 5.98 -3.08 -1.50
C VAL A 130 6.79 -1.90 -0.97
N VAL A 131 7.89 -2.19 -0.27
CA VAL A 131 8.85 -1.17 0.17
C VAL A 131 10.15 -1.33 -0.60
N LEU A 132 10.65 -0.22 -1.14
CA LEU A 132 11.98 -0.12 -1.74
C LEU A 132 12.86 0.77 -0.86
N GLN A 133 13.78 0.17 -0.13
CA GLN A 133 14.77 0.87 0.68
C GLN A 133 16.00 1.20 -0.17
N ILE A 134 16.40 2.47 -0.16
CA ILE A 134 17.65 2.92 -0.76
C ILE A 134 18.71 3.02 0.35
N GLY A 135 19.64 2.07 0.32
CA GLY A 135 20.78 1.99 1.23
C GLY A 135 21.90 2.94 0.80
N CYS A 136 22.32 3.78 1.73
CA CYS A 136 23.46 4.69 1.57
C CYS A 136 24.10 4.89 2.94
N GLY A 137 25.43 4.95 3.01
CA GLY A 137 26.11 5.32 4.23
C GLY A 137 25.77 6.75 4.65
N VAL A 138 25.61 6.99 5.95
CA VAL A 138 25.24 8.32 6.48
C VAL A 138 26.21 9.40 6.00
N GLU A 139 27.52 9.14 5.98
CA GLU A 139 28.52 10.11 5.51
C GLU A 139 28.38 10.47 4.02
N LEU A 140 28.04 9.51 3.17
CA LEU A 140 27.84 9.76 1.74
C LEU A 140 26.59 10.62 1.53
N ALA A 141 25.49 10.27 2.20
CA ALA A 141 24.26 11.05 2.16
C ALA A 141 24.48 12.47 2.70
N ARG A 142 25.26 12.62 3.78
CA ARG A 142 25.66 13.91 4.37
C ARG A 142 26.48 14.74 3.39
N GLY A 143 27.46 14.10 2.73
CA GLY A 143 28.29 14.72 1.69
C GLY A 143 27.45 15.32 0.56
N VAL A 144 26.41 14.62 0.11
CA VAL A 144 25.47 15.16 -0.88
C VAL A 144 24.71 16.37 -0.35
N ASN A 145 24.25 16.34 0.91
CA ASN A 145 23.54 17.49 1.47
C ASN A 145 24.44 18.72 1.58
N ARG A 146 25.69 18.55 2.04
CA ARG A 146 26.71 19.62 2.10
C ARG A 146 27.01 20.21 0.72
N GLU A 147 27.12 19.37 -0.29
CA GLU A 147 27.33 19.83 -1.66
C GLU A 147 26.14 20.65 -2.17
N ARG A 148 24.91 20.24 -1.86
CA ARG A 148 23.69 21.00 -2.20
C ARG A 148 23.63 22.34 -1.45
N LEU A 149 23.99 22.36 -0.17
CA LEU A 149 24.11 23.60 0.62
C LEU A 149 25.16 24.55 0.04
N ARG A 150 26.33 24.05 -0.36
CA ARG A 150 27.37 24.84 -1.02
C ARG A 150 26.87 25.45 -2.31
N LYS A 151 26.24 24.66 -3.18
CA LYS A 151 25.65 25.14 -4.45
C LYS A 151 24.57 26.18 -4.22
N ARG A 152 23.77 26.06 -3.16
CA ARG A 152 22.77 27.06 -2.77
C ARG A 152 23.43 28.39 -2.37
N ALA A 153 24.42 28.34 -1.48
CA ALA A 153 25.15 29.53 -1.04
C ALA A 153 25.89 30.23 -2.21
N GLU A 154 26.46 29.47 -3.15
CA GLU A 154 27.09 30.02 -4.35
C GLU A 154 26.08 30.72 -5.29
N ARG A 155 24.81 30.30 -5.29
CA ARG A 155 23.74 30.96 -6.08
C ARG A 155 23.29 32.24 -5.38
N GLU A 156 23.02 32.17 -4.09
CA GLU A 156 22.63 33.33 -3.27
C GLU A 156 23.71 34.44 -3.34
N ALA A 157 25.00 34.08 -3.26
CA ALA A 157 26.10 35.04 -3.40
C ALA A 157 26.21 35.69 -4.80
N LYS A 158 25.77 35.00 -5.86
CA LYS A 158 25.74 35.57 -7.22
C LYS A 158 24.56 36.53 -7.41
N GLU A 159 23.45 36.27 -6.73
CA GLU A 159 22.26 37.13 -6.74
C GLU A 159 22.51 38.42 -5.96
N ASP A 160 23.14 38.35 -4.79
CA ASP A 160 23.48 39.54 -3.98
C ASP A 160 24.61 40.41 -4.61
N GLY A 161 25.46 39.83 -5.45
CA GLY A 161 26.57 40.54 -6.11
C GLY A 161 26.19 41.30 -7.39
N THR A 162 24.99 41.09 -7.94
CA THR A 162 24.50 41.75 -9.16
C THR A 162 23.24 42.57 -8.88
N GLY A 163 23.43 43.78 -8.34
CA GLY A 163 22.34 44.74 -8.11
C GLY A 163 21.74 45.34 -9.39
N GLN A 164 21.17 44.52 -10.27
CA GLN A 164 20.50 45.01 -11.47
C GLN A 164 19.24 44.22 -11.83
N GLU A 165 18.16 44.98 -12.02
CA GLU A 165 16.84 44.60 -12.51
C GLU A 165 16.90 43.49 -13.58
N LYS A 166 16.40 42.30 -13.25
CA LYS A 166 15.95 41.36 -14.27
C LYS A 166 14.57 41.82 -14.76
N SER A 167 14.60 42.64 -15.81
CA SER A 167 13.55 42.61 -16.82
C SER A 167 13.38 41.16 -17.28
N ALA A 168 12.13 40.71 -17.25
CA ALA A 168 11.74 39.38 -17.63
C ALA A 168 11.96 39.17 -19.13
N GLU A 169 13.05 38.51 -19.52
CA GLU A 169 13.19 37.86 -20.82
C GLU A 169 14.51 37.06 -20.87
N GLU A 170 14.50 35.86 -20.31
CA GLU A 170 15.33 34.76 -20.82
C GLU A 170 14.67 33.44 -20.40
N GLY A 171 13.69 33.04 -21.21
CA GLY A 171 12.99 31.76 -21.12
C GLY A 171 13.90 30.60 -21.49
N GLY A 172 14.76 30.20 -20.56
CA GLY A 172 15.28 28.84 -20.50
C GLY A 172 14.27 27.98 -19.77
N ASN A 173 13.58 27.09 -20.50
CA ASN A 173 12.67 26.09 -19.95
C ASN A 173 13.47 25.07 -19.11
N LYS A 174 14.00 25.50 -17.97
CA LYS A 174 14.52 24.60 -16.93
C LYS A 174 13.31 24.08 -16.19
N ASP A 175 13.17 22.76 -16.16
CA ASP A 175 12.15 22.07 -15.38
C ASP A 175 12.20 22.56 -13.93
N GLU A 176 11.26 23.42 -13.52
CA GLU A 176 11.12 23.91 -12.15
C GLU A 176 11.07 22.74 -11.15
N ASN A 177 10.51 21.60 -11.59
CA ASN A 177 10.47 20.35 -10.84
C ASN A 177 11.87 19.76 -10.54
N ALA A 178 12.84 19.88 -11.44
CA ALA A 178 14.19 19.36 -11.23
C ALA A 178 14.97 20.21 -10.21
N GLU A 179 14.67 21.51 -10.14
CA GLU A 179 15.29 22.41 -9.17
C GLU A 179 14.79 22.14 -7.75
N ASP A 180 13.50 21.81 -7.58
CA ASP A 180 12.91 21.43 -6.29
C ASP A 180 13.40 20.07 -5.76
N GLU A 181 13.74 19.12 -6.64
CA GLU A 181 14.30 17.83 -6.28
C GLU A 181 15.77 17.91 -5.79
N GLU A 182 16.48 18.97 -6.19
CA GLU A 182 17.87 19.23 -5.80
C GLU A 182 18.04 20.11 -4.57
N GLN A 183 16.94 20.59 -3.96
CA GLN A 183 17.00 21.40 -2.75
C GLN A 183 17.83 20.73 -1.64
N ALA A 184 18.46 21.54 -0.79
CA ALA A 184 19.18 21.06 0.38
C ALA A 184 18.24 20.96 1.59
N TYR A 185 18.63 20.17 2.59
CA TYR A 185 18.08 20.26 3.94
C TYR A 185 19.00 21.15 4.78
N ASP A 186 18.44 21.93 5.70
CA ASP A 186 19.20 22.52 6.81
C ASP A 186 19.97 21.43 7.56
N GLU A 187 21.20 21.73 8.01
CA GLU A 187 22.10 20.72 8.61
C GLU A 187 21.47 20.08 9.86
N ASP A 188 20.89 20.88 10.75
CA ASP A 188 20.20 20.38 11.95
C ASP A 188 18.99 19.52 11.61
N ASN A 189 18.18 19.92 10.62
CA ASN A 189 17.02 19.15 10.17
C ASN A 189 17.47 17.81 9.57
N TRP A 190 18.55 17.82 8.78
CA TRP A 190 19.13 16.63 8.17
C TRP A 190 19.60 15.61 9.21
N GLU A 191 20.41 16.05 10.20
CA GLU A 191 20.89 15.18 11.29
C GLU A 191 19.72 14.62 12.11
N ASN A 192 18.75 15.47 12.45
CA ASN A 192 17.55 15.04 13.17
C ASN A 192 16.73 14.03 12.35
N LEU A 193 16.67 14.14 11.03
CA LEU A 193 15.95 13.21 10.16
C LEU A 193 16.64 11.85 10.09
N VAL A 194 17.97 11.84 10.03
CA VAL A 194 18.76 10.59 10.08
C VAL A 194 18.56 9.90 11.43
N PHE A 195 18.63 10.66 12.54
CA PHE A 195 18.47 10.11 13.89
C PHE A 195 17.12 9.41 14.11
N ARG A 196 16.04 9.97 13.56
CA ARG A 196 14.68 9.43 13.73
C ARG A 196 14.23 8.49 12.61
N TYR A 197 15.13 8.13 11.68
CA TYR A 197 14.82 7.21 10.59
C TYR A 197 14.56 5.80 11.14
N GLU A 198 13.37 5.25 10.90
CA GLU A 198 13.01 3.89 11.31
C GLU A 198 13.18 2.94 10.12
N GLU A 199 14.24 2.12 10.15
CA GLU A 199 14.55 1.19 9.05
C GLU A 199 13.38 0.25 8.74
N PRO A 200 13.04 0.06 7.45
CA PRO A 200 12.06 -0.95 7.04
C PRO A 200 12.42 -2.35 7.55
N ASN A 201 11.44 -3.05 8.14
CA ASN A 201 11.66 -4.37 8.70
C ASN A 201 10.89 -5.46 7.93
N PRO A 202 11.58 -6.38 7.23
CA PRO A 202 10.95 -7.38 6.38
C PRO A 202 10.10 -8.39 7.17
N MET A 203 10.29 -8.51 8.48
CA MET A 203 9.47 -9.36 9.35
C MET A 203 8.08 -8.78 9.60
N THR A 204 7.88 -7.48 9.34
CA THR A 204 6.58 -6.85 9.49
C THR A 204 5.80 -6.87 8.20
N ARG A 205 4.51 -7.22 8.29
CA ARG A 205 3.62 -7.40 7.13
C ARG A 205 3.43 -6.16 6.25
N TRP A 206 3.66 -4.96 6.79
CA TRP A 206 3.46 -3.70 6.06
C TRP A 206 4.73 -3.20 5.37
N ASP A 207 5.90 -3.65 5.83
CA ASP A 207 7.18 -3.39 5.15
C ASP A 207 7.58 -4.54 4.21
N SER A 208 6.80 -5.64 4.20
CA SER A 208 7.03 -6.82 3.36
C SER A 208 6.08 -6.84 2.15
N PRO A 209 6.57 -7.16 0.93
CA PRO A 209 7.96 -7.48 0.60
C PRO A 209 8.86 -6.23 0.59
N LEU A 210 10.08 -6.41 1.11
CA LEU A 210 11.11 -5.37 1.19
C LEU A 210 12.19 -5.65 0.14
N PHE A 211 12.48 -4.64 -0.68
CA PHE A 211 13.57 -4.63 -1.63
C PHE A 211 14.60 -3.59 -1.21
N THR A 212 15.88 -3.87 -1.43
CA THR A 212 16.97 -2.95 -1.05
C THR A 212 17.87 -2.71 -2.25
N LEU A 213 18.20 -1.45 -2.49
CA LEU A 213 19.22 -1.02 -3.45
C LEU A 213 20.27 -0.17 -2.76
N ILE A 214 21.53 -0.56 -2.87
CA ILE A 214 22.66 0.24 -2.39
C ILE A 214 23.24 1.10 -3.51
N TRP A 215 24.11 2.03 -3.15
CA TRP A 215 24.76 2.91 -4.13
C TRP A 215 25.73 2.18 -5.04
N ASP A 216 26.45 1.21 -4.49
CA ASP A 216 27.45 0.42 -5.22
C ASP A 216 26.81 -0.64 -6.14
N ASP A 217 25.47 -0.79 -6.10
CA ASP A 217 24.77 -1.69 -7.01
C ASP A 217 24.85 -1.15 -8.44
N ASP A 218 25.40 -1.99 -9.31
CA ASP A 218 25.47 -1.74 -10.73
C ASP A 218 24.08 -1.72 -11.38
N GLU A 219 24.04 -1.34 -12.65
CA GLU A 219 22.79 -1.25 -13.42
C GLU A 219 22.12 -2.62 -13.59
N ALA A 220 22.89 -3.70 -13.69
CA ALA A 220 22.36 -5.05 -13.86
C ALA A 220 21.66 -5.54 -12.58
N GLN A 221 22.26 -5.29 -11.41
CA GLN A 221 21.67 -5.61 -10.12
C GLN A 221 20.44 -4.72 -9.84
N SER A 222 20.53 -3.43 -10.19
CA SER A 222 19.39 -2.52 -10.10
C SER A 222 18.21 -3.01 -10.95
N ALA A 223 18.47 -3.45 -12.19
CA ALA A 223 17.45 -4.00 -13.09
C ALA A 223 16.82 -5.29 -12.54
N ARG A 224 17.62 -6.20 -11.96
CA ARG A 224 17.11 -7.42 -11.31
C ARG A 224 16.13 -7.11 -10.18
N VAL A 225 16.47 -6.16 -9.31
CA VAL A 225 15.57 -5.73 -8.23
C VAL A 225 14.29 -5.11 -8.80
N PHE A 226 14.38 -4.33 -9.89
CA PHE A 226 13.19 -3.78 -10.54
C PHE A 226 12.31 -4.86 -11.20
N ASP A 227 12.91 -5.93 -11.70
CA ASP A 227 12.20 -7.11 -12.19
C ASP A 227 11.49 -7.85 -11.04
N ASP A 228 12.15 -8.05 -9.91
CA ASP A 228 11.54 -8.67 -8.74
C ASP A 228 10.39 -7.83 -8.18
N ILE A 229 10.53 -6.49 -8.18
CA ILE A 229 9.45 -5.57 -7.85
C ILE A 229 8.29 -5.74 -8.83
N TRP A 230 8.56 -5.79 -10.14
CA TRP A 230 7.53 -6.02 -11.16
C TRP A 230 6.76 -7.32 -10.91
N GLU A 231 7.46 -8.42 -10.63
CA GLU A 231 6.83 -9.71 -10.35
C GLU A 231 5.97 -9.67 -9.08
N ALA A 232 6.45 -9.01 -8.02
CA ALA A 232 5.69 -8.84 -6.78
C ALA A 232 4.39 -8.05 -6.96
N VAL A 233 4.39 -7.10 -7.90
CA VAL A 233 3.32 -6.12 -8.02
C VAL A 233 2.36 -6.30 -9.20
N ALA A 234 2.87 -6.81 -10.31
CA ALA A 234 2.18 -6.97 -11.59
C ALA A 234 2.31 -8.39 -12.15
N GLY A 235 3.24 -9.21 -11.63
CA GLY A 235 3.48 -10.58 -12.08
C GLY A 235 2.27 -11.52 -11.94
N ALA A 236 2.31 -12.62 -12.70
CA ALA A 236 1.25 -13.63 -12.70
C ALA A 236 1.08 -14.32 -11.34
N GLY A 237 2.16 -14.39 -10.54
CA GLY A 237 2.17 -14.95 -9.19
C GLY A 237 1.80 -13.97 -8.08
N LYS A 238 1.31 -12.76 -8.39
CA LYS A 238 1.03 -11.72 -7.38
C LYS A 238 0.08 -12.23 -6.29
N LYS A 239 0.44 -11.96 -5.03
CA LYS A 239 -0.41 -12.30 -3.88
C LYS A 239 -1.72 -11.53 -3.96
N VAL A 240 -2.84 -12.25 -4.05
CA VAL A 240 -4.18 -11.63 -4.06
C VAL A 240 -4.44 -10.98 -2.69
N VAL A 241 -4.52 -9.65 -2.68
CA VAL A 241 -4.75 -8.89 -1.45
C VAL A 241 -6.24 -8.95 -1.08
N LYS A 242 -6.55 -9.75 -0.06
CA LYS A 242 -7.89 -9.82 0.54
C LYS A 242 -8.11 -8.61 1.47
N PRO A 243 -9.21 -7.86 1.33
CA PRO A 243 -9.50 -6.72 2.21
C PRO A 243 -9.75 -7.20 3.66
N ASN A 244 -9.44 -6.35 4.63
CA ASN A 244 -9.82 -6.63 6.02
C ASN A 244 -11.35 -6.60 6.14
N GLN A 245 -11.95 -7.67 6.66
CA GLN A 245 -13.41 -7.79 6.80
C GLN A 245 -14.05 -6.68 7.66
N ALA A 246 -13.26 -6.10 8.58
CA ALA A 246 -13.66 -5.00 9.45
C ALA A 246 -13.69 -3.62 8.77
N THR A 247 -12.99 -3.43 7.65
CA THR A 247 -12.87 -2.12 6.95
C THR A 247 -13.64 -2.05 5.65
N VAL A 248 -14.34 -3.12 5.27
CA VAL A 248 -15.28 -3.09 4.14
C VAL A 248 -16.44 -2.18 4.57
N GLN A 249 -16.51 -0.98 3.98
CA GLN A 249 -17.63 -0.07 4.17
C GLN A 249 -18.92 -0.77 3.78
N ARG A 250 -19.91 -0.58 4.63
CA ARG A 250 -21.12 -1.37 4.69
C ARG A 250 -22.27 -0.32 4.75
N SER A 251 -23.09 -0.20 3.70
CA SER A 251 -24.31 0.66 3.52
C SER A 251 -25.53 0.26 4.37
N ARG A 252 -26.57 1.08 4.53
CA ARG A 252 -27.37 1.10 5.79
C ARG A 252 -28.64 0.23 5.92
N ASP A 253 -29.00 -0.59 4.94
CA ASP A 253 -30.35 -1.21 4.91
C ASP A 253 -30.33 -2.75 4.91
N ALA A 254 -30.52 -3.36 6.08
CA ALA A 254 -30.93 -4.76 6.20
C ALA A 254 -32.41 -4.84 6.55
N GLY A 255 -33.18 -5.63 5.78
CA GLY A 255 -34.58 -5.93 6.10
C GLY A 255 -34.74 -6.56 7.49
N GLY A 256 -35.92 -6.38 8.10
CA GLY A 256 -36.19 -6.70 9.51
C GLY A 256 -35.86 -8.15 9.95
N ASP A 257 -35.87 -9.12 9.02
CA ASP A 257 -35.61 -10.54 9.32
C ASP A 257 -34.14 -10.96 9.15
N TYR A 258 -33.26 -10.04 8.74
CA TYR A 258 -31.87 -10.36 8.39
C TYR A 258 -31.11 -11.10 9.51
N LEU A 259 -31.23 -10.64 10.75
CA LEU A 259 -30.51 -11.23 11.88
C LEU A 259 -30.96 -12.65 12.20
N TYR A 260 -32.26 -12.91 12.05
CA TYR A 260 -32.84 -14.22 12.26
C TYR A 260 -32.33 -15.20 11.19
N VAL A 261 -32.37 -14.80 9.92
CA VAL A 261 -31.88 -15.63 8.81
C VAL A 261 -30.37 -15.87 8.95
N LEU A 262 -29.59 -14.84 9.29
CA LEU A 262 -28.14 -14.96 9.50
C LEU A 262 -27.79 -15.98 10.60
N ASP A 263 -28.43 -15.90 11.77
CA ASP A 263 -28.14 -16.84 12.87
C ASP A 263 -28.59 -18.26 12.51
N ARG A 264 -29.74 -18.42 11.84
CA ARG A 264 -30.24 -19.72 11.37
C ARG A 264 -29.29 -20.39 10.38
N GLU A 265 -28.88 -19.67 9.33
CA GLU A 265 -28.03 -20.24 8.29
C GLU A 265 -26.62 -20.54 8.83
N THR A 266 -26.04 -19.64 9.64
CA THR A 266 -24.70 -19.88 10.22
C THR A 266 -24.71 -21.03 11.22
N GLN A 267 -25.78 -21.20 12.00
CA GLN A 267 -25.93 -22.34 12.91
C GLN A 267 -26.09 -23.66 12.15
N ASP A 268 -26.79 -23.67 11.03
CA ASP A 268 -26.95 -24.87 10.19
C ASP A 268 -25.63 -25.28 9.52
N VAL A 269 -24.76 -24.31 9.16
CA VAL A 269 -23.39 -24.60 8.71
C VAL A 269 -22.56 -25.22 9.84
N VAL A 270 -22.59 -24.66 11.06
CA VAL A 270 -21.87 -25.23 12.21
C VAL A 270 -22.29 -26.67 12.48
N LYS A 271 -23.59 -26.95 12.40
CA LYS A 271 -24.13 -28.31 12.58
C LYS A 271 -23.56 -29.28 11.53
N ARG A 272 -23.60 -28.90 10.25
CA ARG A 272 -23.06 -29.76 9.18
C ARG A 272 -21.55 -29.96 9.26
N VAL A 273 -20.80 -28.96 9.70
CA VAL A 273 -19.34 -29.11 9.93
C VAL A 273 -19.06 -30.14 11.01
N LEU A 274 -19.85 -30.16 12.09
CA LEU A 274 -19.72 -31.14 13.16
C LEU A 274 -20.14 -32.55 12.72
N GLU A 275 -21.20 -32.67 11.93
CA GLU A 275 -21.69 -33.96 11.41
C GLU A 275 -20.78 -34.53 10.31
N GLY A 276 -20.17 -33.66 9.50
CA GLY A 276 -19.26 -34.04 8.43
C GLY A 276 -17.81 -34.24 8.88
N GLN A 277 -17.48 -33.93 10.13
CA GLN A 277 -16.18 -34.25 10.71
C GLN A 277 -16.07 -35.75 10.94
N GLY A 278 -15.24 -36.42 10.13
CA GLY A 278 -14.88 -37.81 10.34
C GLY A 278 -14.03 -38.01 11.60
N ASP A 279 -13.72 -39.28 11.89
CA ASP A 279 -12.87 -39.62 13.03
C ASP A 279 -11.39 -39.29 12.82
N GLU A 280 -10.99 -39.04 11.57
CA GLU A 280 -9.63 -38.63 11.17
C GLU A 280 -9.40 -37.12 11.40
N GLU A 281 -8.14 -36.73 11.60
CA GLU A 281 -7.75 -35.34 11.80
C GLU A 281 -7.63 -34.61 10.46
N GLY A 282 -8.37 -33.51 10.29
CA GLY A 282 -8.42 -32.75 9.04
C GLY A 282 -9.50 -33.21 8.06
N GLY A 283 -9.46 -32.71 6.83
CA GLY A 283 -10.37 -33.08 5.74
C GLY A 283 -11.27 -31.95 5.23
N GLU A 284 -12.10 -32.29 4.26
CA GLU A 284 -13.03 -31.36 3.60
C GLU A 284 -14.48 -31.71 3.92
N VAL A 285 -15.25 -30.74 4.41
CA VAL A 285 -16.69 -30.90 4.65
C VAL A 285 -17.47 -30.14 3.58
N ARG A 286 -18.36 -30.85 2.89
CA ARG A 286 -19.27 -30.27 1.88
C ARG A 286 -20.53 -29.72 2.53
N ILE A 287 -20.83 -28.47 2.23
CA ILE A 287 -21.94 -27.72 2.80
C ILE A 287 -22.82 -27.23 1.64
N PRO A 288 -24.10 -27.64 1.57
CA PRO A 288 -25.01 -27.17 0.54
C PRO A 288 -25.14 -25.65 0.55
N ARG A 289 -25.11 -25.05 -0.65
CA ARG A 289 -25.29 -23.60 -0.84
C ARG A 289 -26.62 -23.08 -0.33
N ALA A 290 -27.67 -23.88 -0.33
CA ALA A 290 -28.99 -23.52 0.20
C ALA A 290 -29.46 -24.55 1.23
N SER A 291 -30.18 -24.08 2.28
CA SER A 291 -30.81 -24.95 3.30
C SER A 291 -31.71 -26.05 2.69
N GLY A 292 -32.26 -25.82 1.50
CA GLY A 292 -33.19 -26.74 0.81
C GLY A 292 -32.55 -27.71 -0.19
N GLY A 293 -31.23 -27.74 -0.35
CA GLY A 293 -30.55 -28.77 -1.16
C GLY A 293 -30.73 -28.67 -2.68
N GLY A 294 -30.60 -27.47 -3.27
CA GLY A 294 -30.84 -27.25 -4.71
C GLY A 294 -29.81 -26.37 -5.43
N GLY A 295 -28.55 -26.33 -4.99
CA GLY A 295 -27.48 -25.55 -5.64
C GLY A 295 -26.56 -26.43 -6.49
N ASP A 296 -26.12 -25.91 -7.64
CA ASP A 296 -25.30 -26.62 -8.64
C ASP A 296 -23.86 -26.94 -8.14
N VAL A 297 -23.42 -26.36 -7.00
CA VAL A 297 -22.09 -26.55 -6.41
C VAL A 297 -22.15 -26.46 -4.88
N ASP A 298 -21.61 -27.46 -4.16
CA ASP A 298 -21.46 -27.42 -2.69
C ASP A 298 -20.30 -26.50 -2.27
N LEU A 299 -20.44 -25.85 -1.11
CA LEU A 299 -19.37 -25.09 -0.48
C LEU A 299 -18.45 -26.05 0.29
N VAL A 300 -17.15 -25.80 0.26
CA VAL A 300 -16.16 -26.67 0.93
C VAL A 300 -15.54 -25.94 2.11
N VAL A 301 -15.66 -26.56 3.30
CA VAL A 301 -14.93 -26.15 4.50
C VAL A 301 -13.70 -27.04 4.64
N THR A 302 -12.51 -26.45 4.57
CA THR A 302 -11.25 -27.16 4.77
C THR A 302 -10.90 -27.11 6.25
N LEU A 303 -10.91 -28.27 6.91
CA LEU A 303 -10.61 -28.37 8.33
C LEU A 303 -9.10 -28.27 8.57
N PRO A 304 -8.67 -27.63 9.66
CA PRO A 304 -7.26 -27.68 10.07
C PRO A 304 -6.88 -29.12 10.43
N GLY A 305 -5.58 -29.44 10.48
CA GLY A 305 -5.05 -30.77 10.85
C GLY A 305 -5.30 -31.21 12.30
N ARG A 306 -6.44 -30.80 12.88
CA ARG A 306 -6.95 -31.14 14.21
C ARG A 306 -8.47 -31.10 14.19
N LYS A 307 -9.12 -31.84 15.08
CA LYS A 307 -10.58 -31.76 15.25
C LYS A 307 -10.99 -30.38 15.77
N VAL A 308 -12.01 -29.79 15.15
CA VAL A 308 -12.55 -28.48 15.52
C VAL A 308 -13.77 -28.68 16.41
N GLY A 309 -13.60 -28.47 17.72
CA GLY A 309 -14.70 -28.66 18.67
C GLY A 309 -15.84 -27.63 18.51
N LEU A 310 -17.04 -28.02 18.94
CA LEU A 310 -18.22 -27.13 19.02
C LEU A 310 -17.91 -25.78 19.69
N PRO A 311 -17.13 -25.68 20.80
CA PRO A 311 -16.81 -24.38 21.41
C PRO A 311 -16.05 -23.43 20.47
N GLN A 312 -15.13 -23.95 19.65
CA GLN A 312 -14.35 -23.15 18.69
C GLN A 312 -15.24 -22.67 17.55
N LEU A 313 -16.05 -23.56 16.97
CA LEU A 313 -17.02 -23.19 15.92
C LEU A 313 -18.02 -22.15 16.41
N GLN A 314 -18.53 -22.30 17.64
CA GLN A 314 -19.44 -21.34 18.25
C GLN A 314 -18.77 -19.98 18.51
N ARG A 315 -17.48 -19.96 18.87
CA ARG A 315 -16.70 -18.72 18.99
C ARG A 315 -16.57 -18.01 17.64
N LEU A 316 -16.19 -18.74 16.59
CA LEU A 316 -16.08 -18.21 15.23
C LEU A 316 -17.44 -17.73 14.69
N ARG A 317 -18.52 -18.48 14.95
CA ARG A 317 -19.90 -18.08 14.64
C ARG A 317 -20.27 -16.76 15.30
N ARG A 318 -20.07 -16.63 16.62
CA ARG A 318 -20.37 -15.38 17.35
C ARG A 318 -19.55 -14.20 16.84
N ALA A 319 -18.27 -14.41 16.52
CA ALA A 319 -17.42 -13.37 15.93
C ALA A 319 -17.96 -12.94 14.56
N PHE A 320 -18.30 -13.90 13.69
CA PHE A 320 -18.87 -13.64 12.37
C PHE A 320 -20.24 -12.95 12.44
N VAL A 321 -21.15 -13.44 13.28
CA VAL A 321 -22.46 -12.81 13.51
C VAL A 321 -22.27 -11.42 14.07
N GLY A 322 -21.34 -11.20 15.01
CA GLY A 322 -20.99 -9.87 15.51
C GLY A 322 -20.53 -8.91 14.42
N LEU A 323 -19.67 -9.37 13.50
CA LEU A 323 -19.21 -8.60 12.34
C LEU A 323 -20.35 -8.27 11.37
N ASN A 324 -21.34 -9.15 11.26
CA ASN A 324 -22.43 -9.04 10.30
C ASN A 324 -23.75 -8.57 10.93
N ARG A 325 -23.80 -8.31 12.25
CA ARG A 325 -25.00 -7.94 13.03
C ARG A 325 -25.61 -6.61 12.59
N GLY A 326 -24.80 -5.76 11.96
CA GLY A 326 -25.31 -4.52 11.40
C GLY A 326 -26.30 -4.77 10.27
N GLY A 327 -26.19 -5.86 9.49
CA GLY A 327 -26.93 -6.07 8.23
C GLY A 327 -26.73 -4.99 7.16
N ILE A 328 -25.98 -3.98 7.53
CA ILE A 328 -25.60 -2.81 6.81
C ILE A 328 -24.57 -3.32 5.77
N GLY A 329 -24.90 -3.38 4.47
CA GLY A 329 -23.93 -2.98 3.45
C GLY A 329 -23.73 -3.69 2.13
N LEU A 330 -24.79 -4.25 1.58
CA LEU A 330 -24.70 -5.25 0.51
C LEU A 330 -25.37 -4.84 -0.81
N GLU A 331 -25.43 -3.55 -1.14
CA GLU A 331 -26.06 -3.11 -2.40
C GLU A 331 -25.22 -3.40 -3.65
N GLY A 332 -23.88 -3.39 -3.55
CA GLY A 332 -23.01 -3.78 -4.67
C GLY A 332 -23.01 -5.28 -4.97
N VAL A 333 -23.51 -6.08 -4.03
CA VAL A 333 -23.58 -7.54 -4.08
C VAL A 333 -25.00 -7.89 -3.63
N GLY A 334 -25.98 -7.57 -4.49
CA GLY A 334 -27.42 -7.51 -4.17
C GLY A 334 -27.97 -8.62 -3.28
N ASN A 335 -29.07 -8.35 -2.56
CA ASN A 335 -29.75 -9.21 -1.57
C ASN A 335 -28.88 -10.34 -1.02
N PHE A 336 -28.38 -10.18 0.20
CA PHE A 336 -27.69 -11.24 0.94
C PHE A 336 -28.66 -12.40 1.17
N SER A 337 -28.80 -13.24 0.15
CA SER A 337 -29.60 -14.45 0.18
C SER A 337 -29.01 -15.40 1.22
N SER A 338 -29.82 -16.35 1.67
CA SER A 338 -29.35 -17.44 2.51
C SER A 338 -28.09 -18.12 1.92
N GLU A 339 -27.97 -18.16 0.59
CA GLU A 339 -26.81 -18.70 -0.12
C GLU A 339 -25.54 -17.87 0.09
N ARG A 340 -25.62 -16.55 -0.08
CA ARG A 340 -24.46 -15.64 0.14
C ARG A 340 -24.04 -15.58 1.61
N MET A 341 -24.98 -15.70 2.54
CA MET A 341 -24.69 -15.82 3.97
C MET A 341 -23.81 -17.05 4.25
N ARG A 342 -24.16 -18.20 3.66
CA ARG A 342 -23.41 -19.45 3.80
C ARG A 342 -22.04 -19.34 3.15
N GLU A 343 -21.94 -18.81 1.93
CA GLU A 343 -20.67 -18.57 1.25
C GLU A 343 -19.71 -17.72 2.06
N SER A 344 -20.21 -16.58 2.56
CA SER A 344 -19.42 -15.65 3.37
C SER A 344 -18.95 -16.29 4.67
N PHE A 345 -19.81 -17.06 5.33
CA PHE A 345 -19.45 -17.75 6.58
C PHE A 345 -18.45 -18.89 6.34
N VAL A 346 -18.62 -19.70 5.30
CA VAL A 346 -17.66 -20.75 4.92
C VAL A 346 -16.29 -20.14 4.57
N GLY A 347 -16.27 -19.06 3.80
CA GLY A 347 -15.03 -18.33 3.51
C GLY A 347 -14.36 -17.75 4.76
N TYR A 348 -15.16 -17.27 5.72
CA TYR A 348 -14.65 -16.83 7.01
C TYR A 348 -14.05 -17.97 7.84
N LEU A 349 -14.69 -19.15 7.84
CA LEU A 349 -14.16 -20.34 8.53
C LEU A 349 -12.82 -20.77 7.92
N ASN A 350 -12.75 -20.95 6.60
CA ASN A 350 -11.50 -21.34 5.93
C ASN A 350 -10.37 -20.34 6.17
N GLY A 351 -10.66 -19.04 6.06
CA GLY A 351 -9.66 -18.00 6.35
C GLY A 351 -9.23 -17.93 7.81
N SER A 352 -10.10 -18.34 8.76
CA SER A 352 -9.73 -18.45 10.17
C SER A 352 -8.87 -19.69 10.43
N PHE A 353 -9.18 -20.81 9.76
CA PHE A 353 -8.41 -22.05 9.90
C PHE A 353 -7.03 -21.95 9.24
N GLU A 354 -6.89 -21.23 8.13
CA GLU A 354 -5.59 -20.92 7.50
C GLU A 354 -4.68 -20.05 8.38
N GLN A 355 -5.22 -19.28 9.32
CA GLN A 355 -4.43 -18.44 10.24
C GLN A 355 -4.06 -19.15 11.54
N ASP A 356 -4.86 -20.15 11.94
CA ASP A 356 -4.70 -20.92 13.17
C ASP A 356 -3.83 -22.19 12.99
N GLY A 357 -3.51 -22.56 11.74
CA GLY A 357 -2.60 -23.66 11.38
C GLY A 357 -1.29 -23.12 10.84
#